data_AF-A0A150X6T9-F1
#
_entry.id   AF-A0A150X6T9-F1
#
_cell.length_a   1.000
_cell.length_b   1.000
_cell.length_c   1.000
_cell.angle_alpha   90.00
_cell.angle_beta   90.00
_cell.angle_gamma   90.00
#
_symmetry.space_group_name_H-M   'P 1'
#
loop_
_entity.id
_entity.type
_entity.pdbx_description
1 polymer ?
#
loop_
_entity_poly.entity_id
_entity_poly.type
_entity_poly.pdbx_seq_one_letter_code
_entity_poly.pdbx_strand_id
1 'polypeptide(L)'
;MVSSLIIALAGVFGLFKVKKAKSQFTKLVIVLLGFSAIASIVKYYEVSTYAPVAIGFFSLLASFESTSSFSMKKPQIAFFVLSGFGFFIFSMASVLPLEIYIIDWPFLILFFIGLGYHWYNHGKKIKSRMGILIVWSGLAISWLFTLIASMF
;
A
#
# COMPACT_ATOMS: atom_id res chain seq x y z
N MET A 1 18.35 2.76 1.28
CA MET A 1 18.50 1.29 1.20
C MET A 1 17.55 0.55 2.15
N VAL A 2 17.48 0.92 3.44
CA VAL A 2 16.59 0.30 4.43
C VAL A 2 15.10 0.48 4.06
N SER A 3 14.69 1.68 3.66
CA SER A 3 13.32 2.01 3.19
C SER A 3 12.87 1.06 2.06
N SER A 4 13.63 0.96 0.96
CA SER A 4 13.35 0.05 -0.16
C SER A 4 13.29 -1.44 0.25
N LEU A 5 14.08 -1.86 1.24
CA LEU A 5 14.07 -3.23 1.74
C LEU A 5 12.78 -3.56 2.52
N ILE A 6 12.28 -2.63 3.33
CA ILE A 6 11.01 -2.77 4.04
C ILE A 6 9.86 -2.96 3.03
N ILE A 7 9.82 -2.13 2.00
CA ILE A 7 8.80 -2.20 0.94
C ILE A 7 8.85 -3.55 0.23
N ALA A 8 10.02 -4.03 -0.14
CA ALA A 8 10.17 -5.30 -0.83
C ALA A 8 9.80 -6.51 0.02
N LEU A 9 10.19 -6.52 1.29
CA LEU A 9 9.77 -7.56 2.24
C LEU A 9 8.24 -7.57 2.38
N ALA A 10 7.62 -6.39 2.49
CA ALA A 10 6.16 -6.28 2.51
C ALA A 10 5.53 -6.80 1.21
N GLY A 11 6.16 -6.56 0.05
CA GLY A 11 5.80 -7.16 -1.23
C GLY A 11 5.76 -8.68 -1.17
N VAL A 12 6.86 -9.31 -0.75
CA VAL A 12 6.97 -10.78 -0.60
C VAL A 12 5.92 -11.33 0.37
N PHE A 13 5.76 -10.71 1.54
CA PHE A 13 4.75 -11.14 2.51
C PHE A 13 3.31 -10.94 2.00
N GLY A 14 3.07 -9.89 1.21
CA GLY A 14 1.82 -9.65 0.52
C GLY A 14 1.47 -10.77 -0.46
N LEU A 15 2.46 -11.18 -1.27
CA LEU A 15 2.33 -12.30 -2.23
C LEU A 15 1.96 -13.62 -1.54
N PHE A 16 2.54 -13.93 -0.37
CA PHE A 16 2.15 -15.12 0.40
C PHE A 16 0.69 -15.13 0.85
N LYS A 17 0.00 -13.97 0.85
CA LYS A 17 -1.41 -13.87 1.21
C LYS A 17 -2.37 -13.90 0.01
N VAL A 18 -1.88 -13.99 -1.23
CA VAL A 18 -2.72 -14.07 -2.45
C VAL A 18 -3.76 -15.18 -2.35
N LYS A 19 -3.37 -16.36 -1.85
CA LYS A 19 -4.28 -17.52 -1.71
C LYS A 19 -5.48 -17.26 -0.78
N LYS A 20 -5.40 -16.26 0.10
CA LYS A 20 -6.52 -15.90 1.01
C LYS A 20 -7.56 -15.00 0.36
N ALA A 21 -7.26 -14.43 -0.80
CA ALA A 21 -8.19 -13.60 -1.54
C ALA A 21 -9.24 -14.45 -2.26
N LYS A 22 -10.50 -14.01 -2.19
CA LYS A 22 -11.65 -14.74 -2.76
C LYS A 22 -11.85 -14.43 -4.24
N SER A 23 -11.72 -13.17 -4.66
CA SER A 23 -11.90 -12.73 -6.05
C SER A 23 -10.59 -12.81 -6.83
N GLN A 24 -10.70 -13.19 -8.11
CA GLN A 24 -9.55 -13.20 -9.03
C GLN A 24 -8.96 -11.79 -9.23
N PHE A 25 -9.82 -10.77 -9.23
CA PHE A 25 -9.35 -9.39 -9.36
C PHE A 25 -8.51 -8.97 -8.15
N THR A 26 -8.95 -9.29 -6.92
CA THR A 26 -8.16 -9.03 -5.70
C THR A 26 -6.81 -9.76 -5.75
N LYS A 27 -6.79 -11.01 -6.24
CA LYS A 27 -5.53 -11.77 -6.39
C LYS A 27 -4.58 -11.07 -7.34
N LEU A 28 -5.07 -10.65 -8.51
CA LEU A 28 -4.29 -9.93 -9.52
C LEU A 28 -3.74 -8.62 -8.93
N VAL A 29 -4.56 -7.84 -8.22
CA VAL A 29 -4.11 -6.61 -7.56
C VAL A 29 -3.03 -6.89 -6.51
N ILE A 30 -3.19 -7.91 -5.65
CA ILE A 30 -2.16 -8.27 -4.66
C ILE A 30 -0.86 -8.68 -5.37
N VAL A 31 -0.95 -9.44 -6.46
CA VAL A 31 0.21 -9.88 -7.23
C VAL A 31 0.95 -8.69 -7.83
N LEU A 32 0.23 -7.81 -8.53
CA LEU A 32 0.82 -6.63 -9.18
C LEU A 32 1.43 -5.69 -8.14
N LEU A 33 0.70 -5.37 -7.08
CA LEU A 33 1.18 -4.50 -6.00
C LEU A 33 2.41 -5.10 -5.29
N GLY A 34 2.41 -6.42 -5.06
CA GLY A 34 3.53 -7.14 -4.46
C GLY A 34 4.78 -7.15 -5.35
N PHE A 35 4.63 -7.38 -6.65
CA PHE A 35 5.74 -7.30 -7.59
C PHE A 35 6.29 -5.88 -7.73
N SER A 36 5.43 -4.86 -7.76
CA SER A 36 5.87 -3.47 -7.78
C SER A 36 6.62 -3.08 -6.51
N ALA A 37 6.22 -3.61 -5.35
CA ALA A 37 6.96 -3.43 -4.12
C ALA A 37 8.32 -4.14 -4.13
N ILE A 38 8.45 -5.31 -4.74
CA ILE A 38 9.75 -5.99 -4.89
C ILE A 38 10.65 -5.24 -5.87
N ALA A 39 10.07 -4.69 -6.94
CA ALA A 39 10.77 -3.91 -7.96
C ALA A 39 11.52 -2.70 -7.39
N SER A 40 11.13 -2.17 -6.22
CA SER A 40 11.79 -1.03 -5.59
C SER A 40 13.25 -1.28 -5.18
N ILE A 41 13.72 -2.54 -5.16
CA ILE A 41 15.14 -2.88 -4.85
C ILE A 41 15.91 -3.32 -6.10
N VAL A 42 15.21 -3.58 -7.20
CA VAL A 42 15.81 -4.10 -8.43
C VAL A 42 16.44 -2.93 -9.19
N LYS A 43 17.76 -2.80 -9.08
CA LYS A 43 18.54 -1.75 -9.74
C LYS A 43 18.76 -1.99 -11.24
N TYR A 44 18.43 -3.18 -11.74
CA TYR A 44 18.64 -3.54 -13.13
C TYR A 44 17.61 -2.84 -14.03
N TYR A 45 18.04 -2.30 -15.18
CA TYR A 45 17.22 -1.54 -16.13
C TYR A 45 16.44 -0.35 -15.52
N GLU A 46 16.95 0.28 -14.47
CA GLU A 46 16.28 1.43 -13.80
C GLU A 46 14.85 1.11 -13.31
N VAL A 47 14.53 -0.18 -13.14
CA VAL A 47 13.19 -0.64 -12.72
C VAL A 47 12.78 -0.03 -11.39
N SER A 48 13.73 0.16 -10.48
CA SER A 48 13.50 0.83 -9.19
C SER A 48 12.98 2.26 -9.32
N THR A 49 13.30 2.97 -10.40
CA THR A 49 12.85 4.35 -10.67
C THR A 49 11.35 4.41 -10.97
N TYR A 50 10.83 3.39 -11.66
CA TYR A 50 9.41 3.30 -12.03
C TYR A 50 8.53 2.59 -10.98
N ALA A 51 9.15 1.92 -10.00
CA ALA A 51 8.43 1.20 -8.96
C ALA A 51 7.39 2.05 -8.20
N PRO A 52 7.67 3.31 -7.80
CA PRO A 52 6.67 4.15 -7.12
C PRO A 52 5.45 4.45 -8.00
N VAL A 53 5.64 4.59 -9.32
CA VAL A 53 4.53 4.79 -10.28
C VAL A 53 3.60 3.58 -10.27
N ALA A 54 4.17 2.39 -10.39
CA ALA A 54 3.42 1.14 -10.38
C ALA A 54 2.71 0.91 -9.03
N ILE A 55 3.40 1.18 -7.92
CA ILE A 55 2.82 1.10 -6.56
C ILE A 55 1.61 2.03 -6.42
N GLY A 56 1.71 3.28 -6.87
CA GLY A 56 0.61 4.22 -6.81
C GLY A 56 -0.59 3.74 -7.63
N PHE A 57 -0.36 3.34 -8.88
CA PHE A 57 -1.43 2.88 -9.77
C PHE A 57 -2.12 1.61 -9.24
N PHE A 58 -1.36 0.62 -8.77
CA PHE A 58 -1.93 -0.60 -8.20
C PHE A 58 -2.60 -0.36 -6.83
N SER A 59 -2.17 0.65 -6.07
CA SER A 59 -2.88 1.10 -4.87
C SER A 59 -4.24 1.72 -5.20
N LEU A 60 -4.33 2.50 -6.28
CA LEU A 60 -5.60 3.03 -6.79
C LEU A 60 -6.53 1.91 -7.24
N LEU A 61 -6.01 0.91 -7.97
CA LEU A 61 -6.80 -0.26 -8.37
C LEU A 61 -7.29 -1.09 -7.18
N ALA A 62 -6.45 -1.26 -6.16
CA ALA A 62 -6.85 -1.88 -4.89
C ALA A 62 -7.99 -1.14 -4.19
N SER A 63 -8.01 0.19 -4.34
CA SER A 63 -9.08 1.05 -3.83
C SER A 63 -10.42 0.76 -4.53
N PHE A 64 -10.43 0.62 -5.86
CA PHE A 64 -11.63 0.32 -6.64
C PHE A 64 -12.12 -1.12 -6.47
N GLU A 65 -11.22 -2.07 -6.21
CA GLU A 65 -11.64 -3.44 -5.91
C GLU A 65 -12.57 -3.49 -4.69
N SER A 66 -12.31 -2.65 -3.68
CA SER A 66 -13.10 -2.61 -2.46
C SER A 66 -14.54 -2.11 -2.69
N THR A 67 -14.76 -1.24 -3.68
CA THR A 67 -16.10 -0.69 -3.99
C THR A 67 -16.99 -1.73 -4.68
N SER A 68 -16.40 -2.67 -5.42
CA SER A 68 -17.12 -3.76 -6.10
C SER A 68 -17.56 -4.91 -5.17
N SER A 69 -17.18 -4.85 -3.90
CA SER A 69 -17.37 -5.96 -2.96
C SER A 69 -18.67 -5.83 -2.16
N PHE A 70 -19.69 -6.62 -2.54
CA PHE A 70 -20.97 -6.74 -1.81
C PHE A 70 -20.83 -7.09 -0.32
N SER A 71 -19.71 -7.69 0.09
CA SER A 71 -19.52 -8.12 1.49
C SER A 71 -19.06 -6.99 2.44
N MET A 72 -18.61 -5.85 1.90
CA MET A 72 -18.02 -4.75 2.68
C MET A 72 -19.07 -3.70 3.06
N LYS A 73 -18.96 -3.18 4.29
CA LYS A 73 -19.79 -2.05 4.73
C LYS A 73 -19.21 -0.75 4.17
N LYS A 74 -20.06 0.27 3.96
CA LYS A 74 -19.65 1.63 3.56
C LYS A 74 -18.39 2.18 4.26
N PRO A 75 -18.24 2.13 5.61
CA PRO A 75 -17.02 2.62 6.26
C PRO A 75 -15.75 1.86 5.89
N GLN A 76 -15.85 0.56 5.60
CA GLN A 76 -14.70 -0.24 5.14
C GLN A 76 -14.31 0.15 3.72
N ILE A 77 -15.30 0.35 2.84
CA ILE A 77 -15.06 0.82 1.47
C ILE A 77 -14.38 2.19 1.53
N ALA A 78 -14.90 3.11 2.35
CA ALA A 78 -14.30 4.43 2.53
C ALA A 78 -12.84 4.33 3.00
N PHE A 79 -12.54 3.47 3.98
CA PHE A 79 -11.15 3.24 4.41
C PHE A 79 -10.24 2.77 3.27
N PHE A 80 -10.66 1.78 2.47
CA PHE A 80 -9.85 1.30 1.34
C PHE A 80 -9.70 2.34 0.22
N VAL A 81 -10.77 3.08 -0.09
CA VAL A 81 -10.72 4.16 -1.08
C VAL A 81 -9.78 5.28 -0.64
N LEU A 82 -9.95 5.79 0.58
CA LEU A 82 -9.12 6.87 1.11
C LEU A 82 -7.66 6.44 1.25
N SER A 83 -7.41 5.21 1.73
CA SER A 83 -6.05 4.68 1.85
C SER A 83 -5.41 4.52 0.47
N GLY A 84 -6.09 3.87 -0.47
CA GLY A 84 -5.55 3.64 -1.80
C GLY A 84 -5.28 4.93 -2.58
N PHE A 85 -6.16 5.92 -2.44
CA PHE A 85 -5.97 7.25 -3.01
C PHE A 85 -4.82 8.01 -2.35
N GLY A 86 -4.70 7.95 -1.02
CA GLY A 86 -3.57 8.54 -0.31
C GLY A 86 -2.24 7.94 -0.73
N PHE A 87 -2.12 6.61 -0.75
CA PHE A 87 -0.91 5.92 -1.23
C PHE A 87 -0.61 6.25 -2.69
N PHE A 88 -1.62 6.41 -3.54
CA PHE A 88 -1.43 6.90 -4.91
C PHE A 88 -0.80 8.30 -4.94
N ILE A 89 -1.40 9.28 -4.25
CA ILE A 89 -0.89 10.66 -4.23
C ILE A 89 0.55 10.72 -3.73
N PHE A 90 0.85 10.12 -2.58
CA PHE A 90 2.19 10.19 -2.00
C PHE A 90 3.23 9.44 -2.86
N SER A 91 2.84 8.30 -3.46
CA SER A 91 3.73 7.59 -4.38
C SER A 91 4.00 8.41 -5.64
N MET A 92 3.00 9.08 -6.22
CA MET A 92 3.19 9.93 -7.40
C MET A 92 4.03 11.16 -7.07
N ALA A 93 3.78 11.77 -5.92
CA ALA A 93 4.52 12.95 -5.52
C ALA A 93 6.00 12.67 -5.26
N SER A 94 6.37 11.44 -4.88
CA SER A 94 7.78 11.04 -4.78
C SER A 94 8.52 10.96 -6.12
N VAL A 95 7.79 10.93 -7.24
CA VAL A 95 8.34 10.84 -8.60
C VAL A 95 8.27 12.18 -9.32
N LEU A 96 7.28 13.01 -8.99
CA LEU A 96 7.15 14.34 -9.58
C LEU A 96 8.24 15.27 -9.01
N PRO A 97 8.91 16.08 -9.85
CA PRO A 97 9.88 17.07 -9.41
C PRO A 97 9.16 18.28 -8.78
N LEU A 98 8.42 18.04 -7.71
CA LEU A 98 7.75 19.09 -6.94
C LEU A 98 8.67 19.47 -5.78
N GLU A 99 9.07 20.73 -5.72
CA GLU A 99 9.83 21.32 -4.59
C GLU A 99 8.95 21.53 -3.34
N ILE A 100 7.85 20.79 -3.21
CA ILE A 100 6.90 20.90 -2.10
C ILE A 100 7.17 19.76 -1.13
N TYR A 101 7.53 20.11 0.10
CA TYR A 101 7.59 19.14 1.19
C TYR A 101 6.16 18.69 1.55
N ILE A 102 5.82 17.47 1.18
CA ILE A 102 4.51 16.90 1.46
C ILE A 102 4.52 16.26 2.84
N ILE A 103 3.68 16.77 3.73
CA ILE A 103 3.51 16.27 5.08
C ILE A 103 2.63 15.00 5.04
N ASP A 104 3.26 13.84 4.98
CA ASP A 104 2.62 12.52 4.84
C ASP A 104 2.26 11.85 6.19
N TRP A 105 2.96 12.21 7.27
CA TRP A 105 2.80 11.58 8.59
C TRP A 105 1.36 11.57 9.16
N PRO A 106 0.49 12.60 8.98
CA PRO A 106 -0.86 12.56 9.51
C PRO A 106 -1.69 11.46 8.82
N PHE A 107 -1.50 11.30 7.51
CA PHE A 107 -2.14 10.23 6.76
C PHE A 107 -1.68 8.85 7.24
N LEU A 108 -0.37 8.68 7.50
CA LEU A 108 0.18 7.41 7.97
C LEU A 108 -0.41 7.00 9.33
N ILE A 109 -0.53 7.95 10.26
CA ILE A 109 -1.16 7.70 11.56
C ILE A 109 -2.63 7.31 11.39
N LEU A 110 -3.39 8.07 10.59
CA LEU A 110 -4.80 7.78 10.31
C LEU A 110 -4.98 6.41 9.63
N PHE A 111 -4.07 6.04 8.74
CA PHE A 111 -4.06 4.73 8.10
C PHE A 111 -3.92 3.60 9.15
N PHE A 112 -2.95 3.69 10.06
CA PHE A 112 -2.77 2.65 11.08
C PHE A 112 -3.92 2.58 12.09
N ILE A 113 -4.48 3.74 12.48
CA ILE A 113 -5.67 3.79 13.34
C ILE A 113 -6.86 3.12 12.63
N GLY A 114 -7.11 3.50 11.37
CA GLY A 114 -8.18 2.93 10.56
C GLY A 114 -8.01 1.42 10.34
N LEU A 115 -6.79 0.98 10.05
CA LEU A 115 -6.44 -0.43 9.92
C LEU A 115 -6.74 -1.19 11.21
N GLY A 116 -6.28 -0.68 12.36
CA GLY A 116 -6.52 -1.30 13.67
C GLY A 116 -8.02 -1.38 14.02
N TYR A 117 -8.74 -0.27 13.84
CA TYR A 117 -10.19 -0.20 14.09
C TYR A 117 -10.96 -1.23 13.25
N HIS A 118 -10.68 -1.27 11.95
CA HIS A 118 -11.35 -2.19 11.05
C HIS A 118 -10.94 -3.64 11.28
N TRP A 119 -9.68 -3.89 11.62
CA TRP A 119 -9.17 -5.22 11.95
C TRP A 119 -9.88 -5.79 13.19
N TYR A 120 -10.00 -5.00 14.26
CA TYR A 120 -10.66 -5.40 15.50
C TYR A 120 -12.15 -5.73 15.28
N ASN A 121 -12.89 -4.84 14.61
CA ASN A 121 -14.33 -5.00 14.43
C ASN A 121 -14.71 -6.01 13.34
N HIS A 122 -13.88 -6.15 12.30
CA HIS A 122 -14.28 -6.81 11.05
C HIS A 122 -13.17 -7.66 10.39
N GLY A 123 -12.19 -8.13 11.17
CA GLY A 123 -11.00 -8.83 10.66
C GLY A 123 -11.29 -9.99 9.70
N LYS A 124 -12.40 -10.74 9.87
CA LYS A 124 -12.77 -11.82 8.92
C LYS A 124 -12.98 -11.33 7.48
N LYS A 125 -13.58 -10.15 7.30
CA LYS A 125 -13.86 -9.58 5.96
C LYS A 125 -12.59 -9.02 5.31
N ILE A 126 -11.74 -8.43 6.14
CA ILE A 126 -10.52 -7.74 5.72
C ILE A 126 -9.37 -8.71 5.43
N LYS A 127 -9.36 -9.90 6.07
CA LYS A 127 -8.39 -10.97 5.79
C LYS A 127 -8.29 -11.37 4.31
N SER A 128 -9.35 -11.20 3.54
CA SER A 128 -9.35 -11.47 2.09
C SER A 128 -8.47 -10.51 1.29
N ARG A 129 -8.17 -9.33 1.84
CA ARG A 129 -7.35 -8.26 1.24
C ARG A 129 -6.06 -8.03 2.00
N MET A 130 -5.67 -9.01 2.82
CA MET A 130 -4.47 -8.93 3.65
C MET A 130 -3.22 -8.62 2.82
N GLY A 131 -3.11 -9.16 1.60
CA GLY A 131 -1.95 -8.90 0.75
C GLY A 131 -1.77 -7.41 0.45
N ILE A 132 -2.86 -6.70 0.12
CA ILE A 132 -2.86 -5.25 -0.10
C ILE A 132 -2.43 -4.52 1.18
N LEU A 133 -3.06 -4.87 2.31
CA LEU A 133 -2.81 -4.21 3.59
C LEU A 133 -1.38 -4.41 4.09
N ILE A 134 -0.77 -5.57 3.85
CA ILE A 134 0.63 -5.80 4.19
C ILE A 134 1.53 -4.86 3.38
N VAL A 135 1.31 -4.74 2.07
CA VAL A 135 2.12 -3.86 1.22
C VAL A 135 1.93 -2.39 1.61
N TRP A 136 0.69 -1.95 1.84
CA TRP A 136 0.40 -0.61 2.34
C TRP A 136 1.03 -0.32 3.70
N SER A 137 0.97 -1.27 4.64
CA SER A 137 1.68 -1.14 5.91
C SER A 137 3.19 -1.06 5.73
N GLY A 138 3.75 -1.83 4.78
CA GLY A 138 5.18 -1.75 4.44
C GLY A 138 5.57 -0.36 3.94
N LEU A 139 4.81 0.21 3.01
CA LEU A 139 5.00 1.58 2.52
C LEU A 139 4.91 2.60 3.65
N ALA A 140 3.86 2.50 4.46
CA ALA A 140 3.64 3.40 5.58
C ALA A 140 4.78 3.36 6.62
N ILE A 141 5.25 2.17 6.99
CA ILE A 141 6.41 2.00 7.89
C ILE A 141 7.66 2.58 7.25
N SER A 142 7.86 2.35 5.95
CA SER A 142 9.02 2.84 5.20
C SER A 142 9.12 4.36 5.19
N TRP A 143 7.99 5.04 5.00
CA TRP A 143 7.92 6.50 5.02
C TRP A 143 8.09 7.05 6.44
N LEU A 144 7.45 6.45 7.45
CA LEU A 144 7.69 6.80 8.86
C LEU A 144 9.16 6.66 9.26
N PHE A 145 9.83 5.58 8.83
CA PHE A 145 11.25 5.39 9.12
C PHE A 145 12.10 6.46 8.45
N THR A 146 11.76 6.85 7.22
CA THR A 146 12.47 7.90 6.48
C THR A 146 12.30 9.26 7.16
N LEU A 147 11.09 9.57 7.64
CA LEU A 147 10.81 10.77 8.42
C LEU A 147 11.66 10.81 9.70
N ILE A 148 11.62 9.75 10.51
CA ILE A 148 12.38 9.67 11.77
C ILE A 148 13.88 9.80 11.47
N ALA A 149 14.38 9.10 10.45
CA ALA A 149 15.79 9.19 10.06
C ALA A 149 16.21 10.58 9.58
N SER A 150 15.30 11.39 9.03
CA SER A 150 15.59 12.78 8.62
C SER A 150 15.63 13.78 9.78
N MET A 151 15.18 13.39 10.97
CA MET A 151 15.18 14.24 12.17
C MET A 151 16.48 14.11 13.00
N PHE A 152 17.39 13.20 12.62
CA PHE A 152 18.69 12.96 13.25
C PHE A 152 19.81 13.21 12.25
#